data_AF-A0A645G7R2-F1
#
_entry.id   AF-A0A645G7R2-F1
#
_cell.length_a   1.000
_cell.length_b   1.000
_cell.length_c   1.000
_cell.angle_alpha   90.00
_cell.angle_beta   90.00
_cell.angle_gamma   90.00
#
_symmetry.space_group_name_H-M   'P 1'
#
loop_
_entity.id
_entity.type
_entity.pdbx_description
1 polymer ?
#
loop_
_entity_poly.entity_id
_entity_poly.type
_entity_poly.pdbx_seq_one_letter_code
_entity_poly.pdbx_strand_id
1 'polypeptide(L)'
;MSGPSNTGHMFCAINISHFMDEDLFKNNIDLIIDRIKNLTPIGDNKVYMPGEIESDLDDSRKKNGIPVDYNIINQLNELAVRYKTQKL
;
A
#
# COMPACT_ATOMS: atom_id res chain seq x y z
N MET A 1 24.55 -15.28 -6.85
CA MET A 1 24.04 -14.25 -7.78
C MET A 1 24.66 -12.92 -7.37
N SER A 2 25.72 -12.47 -8.03
CA SER A 2 26.35 -11.18 -7.75
C SER A 2 26.46 -10.40 -9.06
N GLY A 3 25.84 -9.23 -9.10
CA GLY A 3 25.78 -8.34 -10.25
C GLY A 3 24.65 -7.32 -10.03
N PRO A 4 24.67 -6.14 -10.68
CA PRO A 4 23.56 -5.20 -10.61
C PRO A 4 22.26 -5.91 -11.01
N SER A 5 21.16 -5.59 -10.31
CA SER A 5 19.85 -6.24 -10.48
C SER A 5 19.29 -6.15 -11.91
N ASN A 6 19.86 -5.29 -12.76
CA ASN A 6 19.45 -5.01 -14.13
C ASN A 6 17.93 -4.77 -14.25
N THR A 7 17.37 -4.10 -13.24
CA THR A 7 15.95 -3.77 -13.16
C THR A 7 15.70 -2.41 -13.82
N GLY A 8 14.76 -2.36 -14.76
CA GLY A 8 14.24 -1.13 -15.34
C GLY A 8 12.96 -0.68 -14.63
N HIS A 9 12.76 0.63 -14.49
CA HIS A 9 11.54 1.22 -13.94
C HIS A 9 11.02 2.31 -14.89
N MET A 10 9.70 2.38 -15.03
CA MET A 10 9.01 3.45 -15.76
C MET A 10 8.06 4.16 -14.81
N PHE A 11 8.08 5.49 -14.86
CA PHE A 11 7.18 6.34 -14.10
C PHE A 11 6.46 7.28 -15.06
N CYS A 12 5.18 7.53 -14.80
CA CYS A 12 4.36 8.46 -15.56
C CYS A 12 3.51 9.27 -14.59
N ALA A 13 3.39 10.57 -14.85
CA ALA A 13 2.53 11.47 -14.13
C ALA A 13 1.69 12.26 -15.13
N ILE A 14 0.38 12.34 -14.88
CA ILE A 14 -0.56 13.06 -15.71
C ILE A 14 -1.15 14.19 -14.86
N ASN A 15 -0.99 15.43 -15.31
CA ASN A 15 -1.62 16.57 -14.65
C ASN A 15 -3.07 16.71 -15.13
N ILE A 16 -4.02 16.35 -14.26
CA ILE A 16 -5.46 16.38 -14.54
C ILE A 16 -5.97 17.78 -14.88
N SER A 17 -5.38 18.84 -14.31
CA SER A 17 -5.80 20.22 -14.52
C SER A 17 -5.75 20.68 -15.99
N HIS A 18 -4.98 19.97 -16.82
CA HIS A 18 -4.87 20.25 -18.26
C HIS A 18 -6.02 19.63 -19.07
N PHE A 19 -6.81 18.74 -18.47
CA PHE A 19 -7.91 18.03 -19.13
C PHE A 19 -9.27 18.46 -18.60
N MET A 20 -9.38 18.71 -17.29
CA MET A 20 -10.60 19.17 -16.65
C MET A 20 -10.33 19.78 -15.28
N ASP A 21 -11.37 20.37 -14.69
CA ASP A 21 -11.35 20.80 -13.30
C ASP A 21 -11.05 19.62 -12.35
N GLU A 22 -10.12 19.84 -11.42
CA GLU A 22 -9.62 18.79 -10.53
C GLU A 22 -10.69 18.30 -9.55
N ASP A 23 -11.53 19.21 -9.04
CA ASP A 23 -12.57 18.85 -8.08
C ASP A 23 -13.70 18.10 -8.78
N LEU A 24 -14.05 18.50 -10.01
CA LEU A 24 -14.97 17.72 -10.85
C LEU A 24 -14.40 16.32 -11.15
N PHE A 25 -13.11 16.20 -11.42
CA PHE A 25 -12.47 14.89 -11.62
C PHE A 25 -12.60 14.00 -10.38
N LYS A 26 -12.24 14.53 -9.19
CA LYS A 26 -12.35 13.79 -7.92
C LYS A 26 -13.79 13.35 -7.64
N ASN A 27 -14.75 14.26 -7.79
CA ASN A 27 -16.18 13.94 -7.61
C ASN A 27 -16.64 12.83 -8.56
N ASN A 28 -16.19 12.83 -9.82
CA ASN A 28 -16.52 11.76 -10.76
C ASN A 28 -15.90 10.41 -10.34
N ILE A 29 -14.68 10.42 -9.81
CA ILE A 29 -14.04 9.21 -9.25
C ILE A 29 -14.80 8.71 -8.03
N ASP A 30 -15.23 9.60 -7.13
CA ASP A 30 -16.03 9.23 -5.94
C ASP A 30 -17.34 8.54 -6.35
N LEU A 31 -18.04 9.06 -7.36
CA LEU A 31 -19.25 8.42 -7.91
C LEU A 31 -18.97 7.03 -8.49
N ILE A 32 -17.80 6.81 -9.10
CA ILE A 32 -17.39 5.50 -9.62
C ILE A 32 -17.09 4.55 -8.46
N ILE A 33 -16.37 5.01 -7.45
CA ILE A 33 -16.07 4.24 -6.23
C ILE A 33 -17.38 3.78 -5.59
N ASP A 34 -18.31 4.70 -5.36
CA ASP A 34 -19.62 4.38 -4.77
C ASP A 34 -20.38 3.33 -5.57
N ARG A 35 -20.38 3.44 -6.91
CA ARG A 35 -21.03 2.44 -7.78
C ARG A 35 -20.41 1.06 -7.63
N ILE A 36 -19.09 0.97 -7.59
CA ILE A 36 -18.37 -0.31 -7.45
C ILE A 36 -18.64 -0.89 -6.06
N LYS A 37 -18.55 -0.09 -5.01
CA LYS A 37 -18.77 -0.52 -3.62
C LYS A 37 -20.19 -1.01 -3.37
N ASN A 38 -21.17 -0.52 -4.13
CA ASN A 38 -22.57 -0.94 -4.06
C ASN A 38 -22.89 -2.21 -4.89
N LEU A 39 -21.93 -2.79 -5.61
CA LEU A 39 -22.15 -4.05 -6.32
C LEU A 39 -22.36 -5.21 -5.34
N THR A 40 -23.21 -6.16 -5.73
CA THR A 40 -23.39 -7.40 -4.96
C THR A 40 -22.08 -8.18 -4.93
N PRO A 41 -21.50 -8.44 -3.76
CA PRO A 41 -20.27 -9.22 -3.66
C PRO A 41 -20.50 -10.68 -4.05
N ILE A 42 -19.44 -11.35 -4.49
CA ILE A 42 -19.45 -12.79 -4.72
C ILE A 42 -19.17 -13.50 -3.39
N GLY A 43 -20.15 -14.25 -2.91
CA GLY A 43 -20.11 -14.92 -1.61
C GLY A 43 -20.12 -13.93 -0.44
N ASP A 44 -19.50 -14.32 0.68
CA ASP A 44 -19.52 -13.54 1.93
C ASP A 44 -18.40 -12.46 2.00
N ASN A 45 -17.88 -12.05 0.85
CA ASN A 45 -16.78 -11.07 0.79
C ASN A 45 -17.31 -9.63 0.74
N LYS A 46 -16.42 -8.66 1.01
CA LYS A 46 -16.68 -7.24 0.72
C LYS A 46 -16.05 -6.87 -0.62
N VAL A 47 -16.69 -5.94 -1.34
CA VAL A 47 -16.09 -5.29 -2.50
C VAL A 47 -15.11 -4.23 -2.00
N TYR A 48 -13.88 -4.23 -2.51
CA TYR A 48 -12.83 -3.27 -2.16
C TYR A 48 -12.35 -2.53 -3.40
N MET A 49 -11.92 -1.28 -3.22
CA MET A 49 -11.13 -0.57 -4.22
C MET A 49 -9.64 -0.93 -4.09
N PRO A 50 -8.87 -0.88 -5.19
CA PRO A 50 -7.41 -0.98 -5.11
C PRO A 50 -6.86 0.05 -4.12
N GLY A 51 -6.06 -0.40 -3.14
CA GLY A 51 -5.49 0.45 -2.09
C GLY A 51 -6.31 0.54 -0.79
N GLU A 52 -7.58 0.11 -0.78
CA GLU A 52 -8.44 0.22 0.41
C GLU A 52 -7.98 -0.73 1.52
N ILE A 53 -7.66 -1.98 1.18
CA ILE A 53 -7.15 -2.98 2.14
C ILE A 53 -5.82 -2.50 2.73
N GLU A 54 -4.94 -1.94 1.90
CA GLU A 54 -3.66 -1.38 2.33
C GLU A 54 -3.85 -0.18 3.26
N SER A 55 -4.80 0.71 2.97
CA SER A 55 -5.15 1.85 3.82
C SER A 55 -5.67 1.39 5.18
N ASP A 56 -6.58 0.41 5.20
CA ASP A 56 -7.13 -0.16 6.44
C ASP A 56 -6.03 -0.80 7.30
N LEU A 57 -5.13 -1.55 6.66
CA LEU A 57 -3.99 -2.17 7.33
C LEU A 57 -2.99 -1.14 7.86
N ASP A 58 -2.74 -0.06 7.12
CA ASP A 58 -1.86 1.03 7.54
C ASP A 58 -2.44 1.75 8.77
N ASP A 59 -3.72 2.11 8.75
CA ASP A 59 -4.41 2.73 9.88
C ASP A 59 -4.41 1.82 11.12
N SER A 60 -4.64 0.53 10.92
CA SER A 60 -4.58 -0.45 12.01
C SER A 60 -3.17 -0.58 12.57
N ARG A 61 -2.13 -0.69 11.72
CA ARG A 61 -0.74 -0.87 12.14
C ARG A 61 -0.13 0.38 12.77
N LYS A 62 -0.56 1.58 12.35
CA LYS A 62 -0.20 2.84 13.02
C LYS A 62 -0.69 2.86 14.47
N LYS A 63 -1.87 2.30 14.74
CA LYS A 63 -2.49 2.28 16.08
C LYS A 63 -2.00 1.11 16.93
N ASN A 64 -1.86 -0.07 16.34
CA ASN A 64 -1.65 -1.34 17.04
C ASN A 64 -0.21 -1.88 16.93
N GLY A 65 0.64 -1.24 16.13
CA GLY A 65 1.97 -1.73 15.79
C GLY A 65 1.98 -2.65 14.57
N ILE A 66 3.16 -2.84 13.97
CA ILE A 66 3.36 -3.73 12.84
C ILE A 66 3.60 -5.15 13.36
N PRO A 67 2.78 -6.15 12.99
CA PRO A 67 3.06 -7.54 13.35
C PRO A 67 4.26 -8.04 12.54
N VAL A 68 5.28 -8.53 13.23
CA VAL A 68 6.51 -9.08 12.64
C VAL A 68 6.71 -10.50 13.15
N ASP A 69 7.00 -11.43 12.25
CA ASP A 69 7.28 -12.82 12.61
C ASP A 69 8.54 -12.93 13.48
N TYR A 70 8.53 -13.85 14.45
CA TYR A 70 9.63 -14.00 15.40
C TYR A 70 10.97 -14.32 14.71
N ASN A 71 10.96 -15.07 13.61
CA ASN A 71 12.19 -15.36 12.86
C ASN A 71 12.78 -14.10 12.21
N ILE A 72 11.91 -13.19 11.74
CA ILE A 72 12.35 -11.90 11.18
C ILE A 72 12.95 -11.02 12.28
N ILE A 73 12.34 -10.99 13.47
CA ILE A 73 12.90 -10.26 14.63
C ILE A 73 14.31 -10.79 14.96
N ASN A 74 14.50 -12.10 14.98
CA ASN A 74 15.82 -12.70 15.23
C ASN A 74 16.83 -12.29 14.16
N GLN A 75 16.48 -12.36 12.88
CA GLN A 75 17.36 -11.95 11.77
C GLN A 75 17.73 -10.46 11.86
N LEU A 76 16.76 -9.59 12.19
CA LEU A 76 17.02 -8.16 12.38
C LEU A 76 17.94 -7.92 13.58
N ASN A 77 17.78 -8.67 14.67
CA ASN A 77 18.64 -8.57 15.85
C ASN A 77 20.05 -9.12 15.61
N GLU A 78 20.22 -10.13 14.78
CA GLU A 78 21.54 -10.60 14.31
C GLU A 78 22.23 -9.55 13.45
N LEU A 79 21.51 -8.92 12.52
CA LEU A 79 22.01 -7.80 11.72
C LEU A 79 22.42 -6.63 12.61
N ALA A 80 21.61 -6.30 13.62
CA ALA A 80 21.90 -5.23 14.57
C ALA A 80 23.22 -5.46 15.30
N VAL A 81 23.48 -6.71 15.76
CA VAL A 81 24.77 -7.08 16.37
C VAL A 81 25.91 -6.93 15.37
N ARG A 82 25.75 -7.46 14.16
CA ARG A 82 26.79 -7.41 13.11
C ARG A 82 27.23 -5.98 12.81
N TYR A 83 26.27 -5.06 12.73
CA TYR A 83 26.51 -3.64 12.43
C TYR A 83 26.63 -2.76 13.67
N LYS A 84 26.66 -3.35 14.88
CA LYS A 84 26.82 -2.65 16.17
C LYS A 84 25.79 -1.55 16.39
N THR A 85 24.52 -1.85 16.11
CA THR A 85 23.37 -0.97 16.38
C THR A 85 22.39 -1.60 17.38
N GLN A 86 21.40 -0.82 17.81
CA GLN A 86 20.38 -1.24 18.77
C GLN A 86 19.48 -2.36 18.19
N LYS A 87 19.20 -3.35 19.02
CA LYS A 87 18.24 -4.44 18.75
C LYS A 87 16.80 -3.95 18.87
N LEU A 88 15.91 -4.62 18.16
CA LEU A 88 14.45 -4.56 18.35
C LEU A 88 14.05 -5.27 19.64
#